data_AF-A0A7V2WRB5-F1
#
_entry.id   AF-A0A7V2WRB5-F1
#
_cell.length_a   1.000
_cell.length_b   1.000
_cell.length_c   1.000
_cell.angle_alpha   90.00
_cell.angle_beta   90.00
_cell.angle_gamma   90.00
#
_symmetry.space_group_name_H-M   'P 1'
#
loop_
_entity.id
_entity.type
_entity.pdbx_description
1 polymer ?
#
loop_
_entity_poly.entity_id
_entity_poly.type
_entity_poly.pdbx_seq_one_letter_code
_entity_poly.pdbx_strand_id
1 'polypeptide(L)'
;MKRTHIRWTLPILLIASLLTNAQAKRPSIISVDKAKTYEQKLTGFGGRLTGSESEQEAAAFIDAQMKRIGLQPWHSQSYQHPFEFTAGTNLGKNNKFSVNGQQLELNKDYRPLVFSGLGDFVAGNVVFAGYGITEPEGEKMGENYDSYMHLDVKDKWVLVMRFMPEDISTEQRIKINQFSSERNKVLNARQHGAKGVIFVHGPNTVVKKQLIPLTFDASTAHGSMPVVSITTKVAQPWFKKMDKDWQTIQKKLDAGKFVMGFDLKDVSISASVDLKQDKKMGHNVIGYIKGTTDLPAVILGAHYDHLGHGESSTSLARDDEMGFVHPGADDNASGVSGQLMIAEYLNKLKNKGKFTPKRDIIFAFWSGEELGLLGSNHFVKSFNKKDLSKIFVANLNMDMIGRLRDALVMQGTGSSKQWNAIIEQRNAPVGLNITLQEDAYLPTDAMSFYLYNVPVLSAFTGSHSEYHSPRDTTDLINYQGIVKTSKLVALIARGIANSDEPIVYQKQQRKKEKGTRGGMRAYLGTIPDYASEDGKGVLLSGATKGSPAEIAGIQSGDRIIELAGTKIENIYDFTYVLQALKVGKTVKAKVNRDGKEIVLEMTPSSRQ
;
A
#
# COMPACT_ATOMS: atom_id res chain seq x y z
N MET A 1 -52.92 -71.47 68.15
CA MET A 1 -53.14 -70.01 68.24
C MET A 1 -51.78 -69.34 68.10
N LYS A 2 -51.28 -69.05 66.90
CA LYS A 2 -51.55 -67.85 66.07
C LYS A 2 -51.45 -66.54 66.85
N ARG A 3 -50.31 -65.86 66.74
CA ARG A 3 -50.22 -64.46 66.29
C ARG A 3 -48.83 -64.18 65.73
N THR A 4 -48.80 -64.07 64.40
CA THR A 4 -47.67 -63.71 63.54
C THR A 4 -47.40 -62.21 63.65
N HIS A 5 -46.16 -61.82 63.94
CA HIS A 5 -45.71 -60.44 63.86
C HIS A 5 -45.21 -60.14 62.45
N ILE A 6 -46.01 -59.39 61.68
CA ILE A 6 -45.61 -58.81 60.40
C ILE A 6 -45.01 -57.43 60.69
N ARG A 7 -43.70 -57.28 60.46
CA ARG A 7 -43.03 -55.97 60.40
C ARG A 7 -43.25 -55.39 59.00
N TRP A 8 -44.06 -54.34 58.90
CA TRP A 8 -44.14 -53.50 57.71
C TRP A 8 -43.06 -52.41 57.80
N THR A 9 -42.03 -52.51 56.97
CA THR A 9 -41.11 -51.40 56.69
C THR A 9 -41.75 -50.49 55.65
N LEU A 10 -42.26 -49.33 56.06
CA LEU A 10 -42.57 -48.21 55.16
C LEU A 10 -41.24 -47.60 54.68
N PRO A 11 -40.99 -47.44 53.37
CA PRO A 11 -39.93 -46.57 52.91
C PRO A 11 -40.44 -45.12 52.98
N ILE A 12 -39.84 -44.32 53.85
CA ILE A 12 -39.93 -42.86 53.79
C ILE A 12 -39.18 -42.45 52.51
N LEU A 13 -39.93 -42.12 51.46
CA LEU A 13 -39.42 -41.49 50.26
C LEU A 13 -38.99 -40.06 50.62
N LEU A 14 -37.71 -39.90 50.93
CA LEU A 14 -37.07 -38.59 50.99
C LEU A 14 -36.94 -38.07 49.55
N ILE A 15 -37.88 -37.24 49.11
CA ILE A 15 -37.72 -36.47 47.88
C ILE A 15 -36.68 -35.39 48.17
N ALA A 16 -35.40 -35.73 47.97
CA ALA A 16 -34.34 -34.74 47.83
C ALA A 16 -34.55 -34.07 46.47
N SER A 17 -35.07 -32.84 46.48
CA SER A 17 -35.05 -31.97 45.31
C SER A 17 -33.60 -31.63 44.99
N LEU A 18 -33.02 -32.41 44.08
CA LEU A 18 -31.83 -32.03 43.33
C LEU A 18 -32.18 -30.81 42.47
N LEU A 19 -32.07 -29.62 43.08
CA LEU A 19 -31.86 -28.39 42.32
C LEU A 19 -30.48 -28.50 41.68
N THR A 20 -30.44 -29.13 40.50
CA THR A 20 -29.32 -29.00 39.59
C THR A 20 -29.21 -27.52 39.25
N ASN A 21 -28.25 -26.86 39.88
CA ASN A 21 -27.88 -25.50 39.55
C ASN A 21 -27.19 -25.56 38.18
N ALA A 22 -27.99 -25.71 37.12
CA ALA A 22 -27.58 -25.51 35.75
C ALA A 22 -27.31 -24.01 35.60
N GLN A 23 -26.17 -23.57 36.13
CA GLN A 23 -25.67 -22.24 35.87
C GLN A 23 -25.33 -22.21 34.38
N ALA A 24 -26.29 -21.78 33.56
CA ALA A 24 -26.13 -21.62 32.13
C ALA A 24 -24.78 -20.92 31.92
N LYS A 25 -23.83 -21.63 31.30
CA LYS A 25 -22.49 -21.10 31.02
C LYS A 25 -22.72 -19.78 30.29
N ARG A 26 -22.42 -18.66 30.96
CA ARG A 26 -22.56 -17.34 30.34
C ARG A 26 -21.76 -17.38 29.04
N PRO A 27 -22.34 -16.93 27.91
CA PRO A 27 -21.67 -17.02 26.62
C PRO A 27 -20.31 -16.33 26.67
N SER A 28 -19.30 -16.97 26.08
CA SER A 28 -17.95 -16.42 25.93
C SER A 28 -18.02 -15.06 25.21
N ILE A 29 -17.19 -14.10 25.63
CA ILE A 29 -17.14 -12.76 24.98
C ILE A 29 -16.50 -12.86 23.60
N ILE A 30 -15.48 -13.71 23.46
CA ILE A 30 -14.90 -14.07 22.18
C ILE A 30 -15.67 -15.32 21.73
N SER A 31 -16.63 -15.14 20.81
CA SER A 31 -17.56 -16.17 20.36
C SER A 31 -17.88 -16.05 18.87
N VAL A 32 -18.33 -17.15 18.27
CA VAL A 32 -18.73 -17.21 16.87
C VAL A 32 -19.87 -16.24 16.57
N ASP A 33 -20.90 -16.18 17.43
CA ASP A 33 -22.05 -15.31 17.20
C ASP A 33 -21.67 -13.83 17.09
N LYS A 34 -20.72 -13.38 17.92
CA LYS A 34 -20.23 -12.00 17.86
C LYS A 34 -19.32 -11.74 16.67
N ALA A 35 -18.41 -12.67 16.37
CA ALA A 35 -17.58 -12.58 15.17
C ALA A 35 -18.48 -12.42 13.92
N LYS A 36 -19.50 -13.28 13.80
CA LYS A 36 -20.49 -13.24 12.74
C LYS A 36 -21.30 -11.94 12.74
N THR A 37 -21.77 -11.48 13.89
CA THR A 37 -22.54 -10.24 13.99
C THR A 37 -21.75 -9.02 13.52
N TYR A 38 -20.50 -8.88 13.96
CA TYR A 38 -19.66 -7.75 13.57
C TYR A 38 -19.24 -7.83 12.11
N GLU A 39 -18.81 -9.00 11.64
CA GLU A 39 -18.34 -9.19 10.27
C GLU A 39 -19.49 -8.95 9.27
N GLN A 40 -20.65 -9.58 9.48
CA GLN A 40 -21.83 -9.37 8.63
C GLN A 40 -22.34 -7.94 8.62
N LYS A 41 -22.19 -7.22 9.74
CA LYS A 41 -22.58 -5.81 9.78
C LYS A 41 -21.64 -4.95 8.94
N LEU A 42 -20.34 -5.23 8.99
CA LEU A 42 -19.32 -4.52 8.23
C LEU A 42 -19.43 -4.80 6.73
N THR A 43 -19.61 -6.06 6.33
CA THR A 43 -19.76 -6.44 4.90
C THR A 43 -21.02 -5.84 4.27
N GLY A 44 -22.02 -5.49 5.09
CA GLY A 44 -23.22 -4.77 4.65
C GLY A 44 -23.00 -3.31 4.27
N PHE A 45 -21.85 -2.70 4.58
CA PHE A 45 -21.56 -1.28 4.30
C PHE A 45 -20.89 -1.06 2.94
N GLY A 46 -21.51 -1.49 1.84
CA GLY A 46 -21.19 -1.03 0.47
C GLY A 46 -19.70 -0.98 0.10
N GLY A 47 -18.89 -1.92 0.58
CA GLY A 47 -17.44 -2.03 0.32
C GLY A 47 -16.53 -0.95 0.91
N ARG A 48 -17.05 -0.04 1.73
CA ARG A 48 -16.27 0.82 2.65
C ARG A 48 -15.08 1.55 2.01
N LEU A 49 -15.24 2.07 0.78
CA LEU A 49 -14.16 2.79 0.10
C LEU A 49 -13.72 4.00 0.91
N THR A 50 -12.42 4.17 1.13
CA THR A 50 -11.89 5.30 1.91
C THR A 50 -12.47 6.65 1.48
N GLY A 51 -13.02 7.40 2.44
CA GLY A 51 -13.67 8.69 2.22
C GLY A 51 -15.03 8.66 1.53
N SER A 52 -15.66 7.48 1.39
CA SER A 52 -17.04 7.32 0.95
C SER A 52 -18.03 7.40 2.12
N GLU A 53 -19.32 7.51 1.80
CA GLU A 53 -20.40 7.41 2.80
C GLU A 53 -20.39 6.04 3.51
N SER A 54 -20.08 4.96 2.78
CA SER A 54 -20.06 3.62 3.36
C SER A 54 -18.89 3.38 4.32
N GLU A 55 -17.76 4.07 4.10
CA GLU A 55 -16.67 4.14 5.09
C GLU A 55 -17.09 4.90 6.35
N GLN A 56 -17.82 6.01 6.22
CA GLN A 56 -18.32 6.76 7.37
C GLN A 56 -19.34 5.96 8.20
N GLU A 57 -20.22 5.19 7.54
CA GLU A 57 -21.14 4.28 8.22
C GLU A 57 -20.39 3.20 9.01
N ALA A 58 -19.35 2.61 8.43
CA ALA A 58 -18.50 1.64 9.10
C ALA A 58 -17.75 2.27 10.30
N ALA A 59 -17.21 3.48 10.13
CA ALA A 59 -16.54 4.23 11.20
C ALA A 59 -17.50 4.53 12.37
N ALA A 60 -18.74 4.96 12.05
CA ALA A 60 -19.77 5.22 13.04
C ALA A 60 -20.20 3.95 13.78
N PHE A 61 -20.29 2.82 13.08
CA PHE A 61 -20.55 1.52 13.70
C PHE A 61 -19.44 1.13 14.68
N ILE A 62 -18.16 1.25 14.28
CA ILE A 62 -17.01 0.93 15.13
C ILE A 62 -16.96 1.84 16.37
N ASP A 63 -17.16 3.15 16.19
CA ASP A 63 -17.29 4.11 17.30
C ASP A 63 -18.40 3.68 18.28
N ALA A 64 -19.60 3.38 17.77
CA ALA A 64 -20.71 2.92 18.60
C ALA A 64 -20.37 1.61 19.36
N GLN A 65 -19.63 0.68 18.75
CA GLN A 65 -19.16 -0.52 19.45
C GLN A 65 -18.15 -0.19 20.55
N MET A 66 -17.19 0.69 20.31
CA MET A 66 -16.22 1.11 21.33
C MET A 66 -16.88 1.81 22.52
N LYS A 67 -17.84 2.70 22.24
CA LYS A 67 -18.70 3.32 23.28
C LYS A 67 -19.47 2.26 24.07
N ARG A 68 -20.12 1.30 23.40
CA ARG A 68 -20.87 0.21 24.05
C ARG A 68 -19.98 -0.70 24.90
N ILE A 69 -18.74 -0.94 24.46
CA ILE A 69 -17.74 -1.70 25.21
C ILE A 69 -17.30 -0.92 26.46
N GLY A 70 -17.39 0.41 26.45
CA GLY A 70 -16.95 1.29 27.53
C GLY A 70 -15.45 1.60 27.45
N LEU A 71 -14.91 1.73 26.24
CA LEU A 71 -13.57 2.28 26.02
C LEU A 71 -13.57 3.79 26.29
N GLN A 72 -12.39 4.40 26.24
CA GLN A 72 -12.23 5.85 26.19
C GLN A 72 -11.68 6.27 24.82
N PRO A 73 -12.05 7.45 24.28
CA PRO A 73 -11.40 7.98 23.09
C PRO A 73 -9.93 8.33 23.38
N TRP A 74 -9.02 8.02 22.45
CA TRP A 74 -7.58 8.20 22.68
C TRP A 74 -7.14 9.65 22.43
N HIS A 75 -6.73 10.36 23.49
CA HIS A 75 -6.25 11.76 23.43
C HIS A 75 -7.15 12.72 22.63
N SER A 76 -8.46 12.47 22.62
CA SER A 76 -9.45 13.22 21.86
C SER A 76 -10.80 13.19 22.57
N GLN A 77 -11.71 14.08 22.20
CA GLN A 77 -13.12 14.02 22.60
C GLN A 77 -13.93 13.06 21.73
N SER A 78 -13.39 12.67 20.57
CA SER A 78 -14.00 11.76 19.61
C SER A 78 -13.13 10.51 19.44
N TYR A 79 -13.76 9.37 19.17
CA TYR A 79 -13.05 8.18 18.71
C TYR A 79 -12.57 8.32 17.27
N GLN A 80 -13.19 9.19 16.47
CA GLN A 80 -12.81 9.38 15.07
C GLN A 80 -11.72 10.46 14.96
N HIS A 81 -10.64 10.11 14.26
CA HIS A 81 -9.48 10.94 13.96
C HIS A 81 -9.43 11.13 12.43
N PRO A 82 -10.03 12.21 11.90
CA PRO A 82 -10.07 12.46 10.47
C PRO A 82 -8.69 12.86 9.93
N PHE A 83 -8.39 12.45 8.71
CA PHE A 83 -7.19 12.87 7.97
C PHE A 83 -7.53 13.13 6.50
N GLU A 84 -6.87 14.15 5.91
CA GLU A 84 -7.04 14.47 4.50
C GLU A 84 -6.15 13.58 3.63
N PHE A 85 -6.68 13.10 2.51
CA PHE A 85 -5.93 12.39 1.48
C PHE A 85 -6.37 12.80 0.07
N THR A 86 -5.53 12.52 -0.93
CA THR A 86 -5.88 12.70 -2.34
C THR A 86 -6.64 11.47 -2.83
N ALA A 87 -7.93 11.58 -3.11
CA ALA A 87 -8.76 10.49 -3.62
C ALA A 87 -8.70 10.35 -5.15
N GLY A 88 -8.24 11.39 -5.85
CA GLY A 88 -8.11 11.39 -7.30
C GLY A 88 -7.55 12.70 -7.83
N THR A 89 -7.43 12.80 -9.15
CA THR A 89 -7.01 14.03 -9.83
C THR A 89 -7.98 14.34 -10.96
N ASN A 90 -8.54 15.54 -10.94
CA ASN A 90 -9.47 16.07 -11.92
C ASN A 90 -8.81 17.13 -12.80
N LEU A 91 -9.37 17.33 -14.00
CA LEU A 91 -8.96 18.41 -14.89
C LEU A 91 -9.52 19.73 -14.36
N GLY A 92 -8.64 20.71 -14.18
CA GLY A 92 -9.03 22.10 -13.97
C GLY A 92 -9.50 22.77 -15.27
N LYS A 93 -10.03 23.99 -15.14
CA LYS A 93 -10.69 24.72 -16.24
C LYS A 93 -9.68 25.36 -17.20
N ASN A 94 -8.43 25.51 -16.78
CA ASN A 94 -7.42 26.25 -17.54
C ASN A 94 -6.56 25.35 -18.44
N ASN A 95 -6.92 24.07 -18.59
CA ASN A 95 -6.22 23.17 -19.49
C ASN A 95 -6.30 23.65 -20.94
N LYS A 96 -5.14 23.85 -21.56
CA LYS A 96 -4.99 24.22 -22.97
C LYS A 96 -3.86 23.41 -23.58
N PHE A 97 -4.03 23.04 -24.84
CA PHE A 97 -2.98 22.44 -25.63
C PHE A 97 -3.14 22.90 -27.06
N SER A 98 -2.10 23.48 -27.63
CA SER A 98 -2.14 24.05 -28.97
C SER A 98 -1.03 23.48 -29.83
N VAL A 99 -1.36 23.21 -31.09
CA VAL A 99 -0.45 22.77 -32.13
C VAL A 99 -0.41 23.87 -33.19
N ASN A 100 0.76 24.45 -33.43
CA ASN A 100 0.94 25.56 -34.39
C ASN A 100 -0.02 26.74 -34.14
N GLY A 101 -0.28 27.05 -32.86
CA GLY A 101 -1.22 28.09 -32.45
C GLY A 101 -2.69 27.69 -32.49
N GLN A 102 -3.05 26.55 -33.08
CA GLN A 102 -4.41 26.03 -33.06
C GLN A 102 -4.67 25.23 -31.78
N GLN A 103 -5.64 25.66 -30.97
CA GLN A 103 -6.05 24.96 -29.76
C GLN A 103 -6.82 23.67 -30.09
N LEU A 104 -6.49 22.58 -29.39
CA LEU A 104 -7.17 21.30 -29.48
C LEU A 104 -8.30 21.16 -28.45
N GLU A 105 -9.22 20.21 -28.68
CA GLU A 105 -10.36 19.96 -27.79
C GLU A 105 -9.98 18.97 -26.66
N LEU A 106 -10.12 19.41 -25.40
CA LEU A 106 -9.83 18.59 -24.22
C LEU A 106 -10.79 17.39 -24.15
N ASN A 107 -10.29 16.22 -23.74
CA ASN A 107 -11.02 14.94 -23.66
C ASN A 107 -11.46 14.33 -25.00
N LYS A 108 -11.21 15.02 -26.12
CA LYS A 108 -11.49 14.51 -27.46
C LYS A 108 -10.21 14.35 -28.27
N ASP A 109 -9.42 15.41 -28.35
CA ASP A 109 -8.17 15.44 -29.11
C ASP A 109 -6.95 15.22 -28.21
N TYR A 110 -6.98 15.75 -26.98
CA TYR A 110 -5.89 15.63 -26.01
C TYR A 110 -6.38 15.51 -24.56
N ARG A 111 -5.48 15.08 -23.66
CA ARG A 111 -5.65 15.10 -22.20
C ARG A 111 -4.30 15.08 -21.46
N PRO A 112 -4.07 15.94 -20.46
CA PRO A 112 -2.89 15.86 -19.60
C PRO A 112 -2.92 14.62 -18.69
N LEU A 113 -1.76 14.09 -18.33
CA LEU A 113 -1.63 12.96 -17.41
C LEU A 113 -1.62 13.44 -15.96
N VAL A 114 -2.07 12.60 -15.02
CA VAL A 114 -2.25 12.94 -13.59
C VAL A 114 -0.97 13.41 -12.89
N PHE A 115 0.19 12.98 -13.37
CA PHE A 115 1.50 13.35 -12.84
C PHE A 115 2.22 14.42 -13.64
N SER A 116 1.53 15.06 -14.60
CA SER A 116 2.06 16.18 -15.37
C SER A 116 2.45 17.33 -14.44
N GLY A 117 3.49 18.06 -14.83
CA GLY A 117 3.78 19.37 -14.26
C GLY A 117 2.67 20.36 -14.57
N LEU A 118 2.46 21.27 -13.63
CA LEU A 118 1.39 22.27 -13.65
C LEU A 118 1.90 23.61 -14.16
N GLY A 119 1.01 24.40 -14.76
CA GLY A 119 1.29 25.76 -15.22
C GLY A 119 1.36 25.90 -16.73
N ASP A 120 1.93 27.02 -17.18
CA ASP A 120 2.07 27.37 -18.59
C ASP A 120 3.44 26.94 -19.13
N PHE A 121 3.43 26.29 -20.28
CA PHE A 121 4.61 25.75 -20.94
C PHE A 121 4.70 26.29 -22.36
N VAL A 122 5.86 26.87 -22.66
CA VAL A 122 6.12 27.64 -23.88
C VAL A 122 6.23 26.72 -25.11
N ALA A 123 5.93 27.32 -26.27
CA ALA A 123 6.11 26.77 -27.60
C ALA A 123 7.50 26.11 -27.78
N GLY A 124 7.51 24.81 -28.09
CA GLY A 124 8.73 24.08 -28.47
C GLY A 124 8.50 23.17 -29.68
N ASN A 125 9.56 22.92 -30.43
CA ASN A 125 9.55 21.97 -31.55
C ASN A 125 9.30 20.54 -31.06
N VAL A 126 8.81 19.68 -31.94
CA VAL A 126 8.52 18.28 -31.60
C VAL A 126 9.46 17.31 -32.31
N VAL A 127 9.96 16.32 -31.59
CA VAL A 127 10.67 15.16 -32.13
C VAL A 127 9.89 13.89 -31.90
N PHE A 128 9.94 12.95 -32.85
CA PHE A 128 9.42 11.60 -32.67
C PHE A 128 10.53 10.66 -32.20
N ALA A 129 10.30 10.01 -31.05
CA ALA A 129 11.25 9.09 -30.42
C ALA A 129 10.64 7.69 -30.23
N GLY A 130 9.95 7.15 -31.24
CA GLY A 130 9.47 5.76 -31.22
C GLY A 130 8.62 5.44 -29.98
N TYR A 131 9.00 4.39 -29.23
CA TYR A 131 8.36 4.04 -27.95
C TYR A 131 8.91 4.82 -26.75
N GLY A 132 9.95 5.64 -26.91
CA GLY A 132 10.53 6.46 -25.84
C GLY A 132 11.34 5.66 -24.82
N ILE A 133 11.82 4.48 -25.20
CA ILE A 133 12.52 3.54 -24.32
C ILE A 133 14.01 3.55 -24.67
N THR A 134 14.85 3.55 -23.64
CA THR A 134 16.29 3.32 -23.74
C THR A 134 16.65 2.16 -22.81
N GLU A 135 17.08 1.06 -23.38
CA GLU A 135 17.65 -0.07 -22.64
C GLU A 135 19.11 0.28 -22.25
N PRO A 136 19.50 0.10 -20.97
CA PRO A 136 20.88 0.32 -20.54
C PRO A 136 21.88 -0.51 -21.34
N GLU A 137 23.08 0.03 -21.58
CA GLU A 137 24.14 -0.65 -22.34
C GLU A 137 24.41 -2.09 -21.84
N GLY A 138 24.05 -3.08 -22.67
CA GLY A 138 24.48 -4.48 -22.59
C GLY A 138 25.94 -4.70 -23.02
N GLU A 139 26.43 -5.92 -22.86
CA GLU A 139 27.84 -6.29 -23.16
C GLU A 139 28.17 -6.26 -24.66
N LYS A 140 27.15 -6.24 -25.54
CA LYS A 140 27.31 -6.17 -26.99
C LYS A 140 26.82 -4.83 -27.52
N MET A 141 27.71 -4.13 -28.22
CA MET A 141 27.42 -2.87 -28.91
C MET A 141 26.42 -3.14 -30.05
N GLY A 142 25.28 -2.44 -30.05
CA GLY A 142 24.27 -2.50 -31.14
C GLY A 142 23.07 -3.43 -30.94
N GLU A 143 22.94 -4.12 -29.80
CA GLU A 143 21.79 -5.00 -29.51
C GLU A 143 20.70 -4.34 -28.63
N ASN A 144 20.96 -3.18 -28.02
CA ASN A 144 20.04 -2.56 -27.06
C ASN A 144 18.99 -1.69 -27.75
N TYR A 145 17.75 -1.76 -27.26
CA TYR A 145 16.67 -0.92 -27.77
C TYR A 145 16.82 0.52 -27.28
N ASP A 146 17.19 1.47 -28.15
CA ASP A 146 17.31 2.88 -27.80
C ASP A 146 16.58 3.78 -28.79
N SER A 147 15.52 4.42 -28.30
CA SER A 147 14.68 5.35 -29.05
C SER A 147 15.30 6.74 -29.24
N TYR A 148 16.34 7.08 -28.47
CA TYR A 148 16.99 8.39 -28.46
C TYR A 148 18.34 8.39 -29.16
N MET A 149 18.79 7.23 -29.64
CA MET A 149 20.05 7.08 -30.38
C MET A 149 20.11 8.05 -31.58
N HIS A 150 21.08 8.96 -31.55
CA HIS A 150 21.28 10.03 -32.53
C HIS A 150 20.13 11.05 -32.67
N LEU A 151 19.22 11.13 -31.68
CA LEU A 151 18.12 12.09 -31.68
C LEU A 151 18.43 13.30 -30.78
N ASP A 152 18.41 14.50 -31.35
CA ASP A 152 18.51 15.74 -30.58
C ASP A 152 17.17 16.13 -29.94
N VAL A 153 17.09 15.97 -28.63
CA VAL A 153 15.88 16.16 -27.81
C VAL A 153 15.93 17.43 -26.96
N LYS A 154 17.10 18.03 -26.82
CA LYS A 154 17.31 19.12 -25.86
C LYS A 154 16.39 20.30 -26.16
N ASP A 155 15.69 20.77 -25.13
CA ASP A 155 14.75 21.88 -25.18
C ASP A 155 13.53 21.68 -26.11
N LYS A 156 13.25 20.44 -26.52
CA LYS A 156 12.11 20.06 -27.40
C LYS A 156 11.03 19.28 -26.66
N TRP A 157 9.85 19.21 -27.27
CA TRP A 157 8.80 18.25 -26.91
C TRP A 157 9.08 16.90 -27.57
N VAL A 158 8.83 15.82 -26.86
CA VAL A 158 9.04 14.46 -27.40
C VAL A 158 7.70 13.77 -27.58
N LEU A 159 7.38 13.40 -28.83
CA LEU A 159 6.30 12.48 -29.16
C LEU A 159 6.79 11.04 -29.02
N VAL A 160 6.13 10.29 -28.14
CA VAL A 160 6.39 8.86 -27.91
C VAL A 160 5.09 8.06 -28.02
N MET A 161 5.21 6.83 -28.51
CA MET A 161 4.09 5.90 -28.53
C MET A 161 3.88 5.29 -27.14
N ARG A 162 2.60 5.06 -26.80
CA ARG A 162 2.19 4.23 -25.67
C ARG A 162 2.66 2.79 -25.86
N PHE A 163 2.74 2.02 -24.77
CA PHE A 163 3.14 0.61 -24.79
C PHE A 163 4.61 0.36 -25.20
N MET A 164 4.92 -0.80 -25.74
CA MET A 164 6.27 -1.21 -26.13
C MET A 164 6.17 -2.08 -27.39
N PRO A 165 7.29 -2.41 -28.06
CA PRO A 165 7.26 -3.36 -29.16
C PRO A 165 6.54 -4.67 -28.81
N GLU A 166 5.61 -5.10 -29.68
CA GLU A 166 4.78 -6.28 -29.43
C GLU A 166 5.33 -7.55 -30.12
N ASP A 167 5.93 -7.43 -31.30
CA ASP A 167 6.41 -8.55 -32.12
C ASP A 167 7.89 -8.89 -31.83
N ILE A 168 8.24 -8.95 -30.55
CA ILE A 168 9.59 -9.27 -30.05
C ILE A 168 9.60 -10.57 -29.25
N SER A 169 10.78 -11.18 -29.12
CA SER A 169 10.95 -12.40 -28.31
C SER A 169 10.54 -12.18 -26.84
N THR A 170 10.12 -13.25 -26.17
CA THR A 170 9.75 -13.21 -24.73
C THR A 170 10.88 -12.63 -23.87
N GLU A 171 12.14 -12.97 -24.17
CA GLU A 171 13.30 -12.47 -23.43
C GLU A 171 13.46 -10.94 -23.60
N GLN A 172 13.39 -10.44 -24.83
CA GLN A 172 13.42 -8.99 -25.11
C GLN A 172 12.24 -8.29 -24.46
N ARG A 173 11.04 -8.88 -24.50
CA ARG A 173 9.84 -8.33 -23.88
C ARG A 173 10.04 -8.15 -22.38
N ILE A 174 10.58 -9.15 -21.68
CA ILE A 174 10.89 -9.05 -20.25
C ILE A 174 11.89 -7.90 -19.98
N LYS A 175 12.93 -7.76 -20.81
CA LYS A 175 13.94 -6.70 -20.68
C LYS A 175 13.38 -5.29 -20.95
N ILE A 176 12.50 -5.13 -21.92
CA ILE A 176 11.95 -3.82 -22.30
C ILE A 176 10.80 -3.41 -21.37
N ASN A 177 10.01 -4.37 -20.88
CA ASN A 177 8.82 -4.08 -20.07
C ASN A 177 9.13 -3.31 -18.78
N GLN A 178 10.31 -3.47 -18.20
CA GLN A 178 10.72 -2.70 -17.02
C GLN A 178 10.90 -1.18 -17.30
N PHE A 179 11.06 -0.80 -18.57
CA PHE A 179 11.25 0.58 -19.02
C PHE A 179 10.03 1.16 -19.77
N SER A 180 8.95 0.38 -19.93
CA SER A 180 7.83 0.72 -20.81
C SER A 180 6.75 1.60 -20.17
N SER A 181 6.76 1.77 -18.84
CA SER A 181 5.78 2.61 -18.14
C SER A 181 5.87 4.08 -18.56
N GLU A 182 4.75 4.80 -18.57
CA GLU A 182 4.69 6.21 -18.97
C GLU A 182 5.61 7.08 -18.12
N ARG A 183 5.67 6.85 -16.79
CA ARG A 183 6.56 7.60 -15.89
C ARG A 183 8.03 7.37 -16.22
N ASN A 184 8.44 6.13 -16.54
CA ASN A 184 9.83 5.84 -16.94
C ASN A 184 10.18 6.54 -18.25
N LYS A 185 9.30 6.50 -19.25
CA LYS A 185 9.52 7.21 -20.53
C LYS A 185 9.64 8.71 -20.35
N VAL A 186 8.86 9.30 -19.44
CA VAL A 186 8.95 10.73 -19.11
C VAL A 186 10.26 11.05 -18.40
N LEU A 187 10.71 10.21 -17.47
CA LEU A 187 12.04 10.33 -16.86
C LEU A 187 13.15 10.26 -17.92
N ASN A 188 13.08 9.28 -18.83
CA ASN A 188 14.05 9.08 -19.89
C ASN A 188 14.11 10.30 -20.83
N ALA A 189 12.95 10.82 -21.25
CA ALA A 189 12.87 12.05 -22.04
C ALA A 189 13.51 13.24 -21.30
N ARG A 190 13.23 13.38 -19.99
CA ARG A 190 13.81 14.44 -19.14
C ARG A 190 15.33 14.36 -19.08
N GLN A 191 15.88 13.15 -18.94
CA GLN A 191 17.33 12.92 -18.93
C GLN A 191 17.99 13.34 -20.25
N HIS A 192 17.30 13.19 -21.37
CA HIS A 192 17.73 13.66 -22.68
C HIS A 192 17.48 15.16 -22.93
N GLY A 193 16.98 15.89 -21.91
CA GLY A 193 16.80 17.34 -21.97
C GLY A 193 15.47 17.80 -22.56
N ALA A 194 14.48 16.91 -22.67
CA ALA A 194 13.14 17.29 -23.11
C ALA A 194 12.52 18.37 -22.21
N LYS A 195 11.60 19.17 -22.77
CA LYS A 195 10.79 20.17 -22.06
C LYS A 195 9.32 19.78 -21.91
N GLY A 196 8.91 18.70 -22.55
CA GLY A 196 7.55 18.15 -22.48
C GLY A 196 7.46 16.82 -23.20
N VAL A 197 6.45 16.02 -22.84
CA VAL A 197 6.22 14.70 -23.44
C VAL A 197 4.80 14.58 -23.93
N ILE A 198 4.65 14.02 -25.13
CA ILE A 198 3.38 13.76 -25.79
C ILE A 198 3.27 12.25 -26.00
N PHE A 199 2.29 11.63 -25.37
CA PHE A 199 1.92 10.25 -25.61
C PHE A 199 0.90 10.14 -26.72
N VAL A 200 1.07 9.15 -27.59
CA VAL A 200 0.08 8.82 -28.62
C VAL A 200 -0.02 7.31 -28.80
N HIS A 201 -1.17 6.82 -29.27
CA HIS A 201 -1.24 5.47 -29.80
C HIS A 201 -0.70 5.41 -31.21
N GLY A 202 0.06 4.36 -31.50
CA GLY A 202 0.45 4.06 -32.87
C GLY A 202 -0.78 3.71 -33.72
N PRO A 203 -0.72 3.96 -35.05
CA PRO A 203 -1.85 3.77 -35.96
C PRO A 203 -2.29 2.32 -36.16
N ASN A 204 -1.48 1.34 -35.73
CA ASN A 204 -1.79 -0.09 -35.76
C ASN A 204 -2.34 -0.61 -34.42
N THR A 205 -2.31 0.20 -33.36
CA THR A 205 -2.70 -0.24 -32.02
C THR A 205 -4.21 -0.13 -31.82
N VAL A 206 -4.86 -1.24 -31.47
CA VAL A 206 -6.29 -1.26 -31.16
C VAL A 206 -6.50 -0.99 -29.67
N VAL A 207 -7.27 0.05 -29.35
CA VAL A 207 -7.60 0.41 -27.96
C VAL A 207 -9.05 0.83 -27.80
N LYS A 208 -9.61 0.56 -26.62
CA LYS A 208 -10.97 1.03 -26.25
C LYS A 208 -11.02 2.57 -26.11
N LYS A 209 -9.93 3.20 -25.63
CA LYS A 209 -9.81 4.66 -25.43
C LYS A 209 -8.42 5.13 -25.87
N GLN A 210 -8.38 6.13 -26.76
CA GLN A 210 -7.11 6.68 -27.26
C GLN A 210 -6.41 7.60 -26.22
N LEU A 211 -7.16 8.45 -25.55
CA LEU A 211 -6.58 9.28 -24.49
C LEU A 211 -6.32 8.45 -23.23
N ILE A 212 -5.19 8.71 -22.57
CA ILE A 212 -4.84 8.07 -21.29
C ILE A 212 -5.87 8.53 -20.24
N PRO A 213 -6.55 7.63 -19.51
CA PRO A 213 -7.50 8.02 -18.47
C PRO A 213 -6.80 8.70 -17.29
N LEU A 214 -7.53 9.54 -16.56
CA LEU A 214 -7.10 9.99 -15.24
C LEU A 214 -7.34 8.82 -14.29
N THR A 215 -6.28 8.19 -13.83
CA THR A 215 -6.35 7.11 -12.83
C THR A 215 -5.83 7.61 -11.49
N PHE A 216 -6.20 6.92 -10.41
CA PHE A 216 -5.54 7.13 -9.13
C PHE A 216 -4.02 6.95 -9.29
N ASP A 217 -3.28 7.88 -8.72
CA ASP A 217 -1.83 7.83 -8.65
C ASP A 217 -1.46 7.96 -7.18
N ALA A 218 -0.85 6.91 -6.63
CA ALA A 218 -0.44 6.91 -5.23
C ALA A 218 0.58 8.01 -4.93
N SER A 219 1.29 8.52 -5.97
CA SER A 219 2.12 9.70 -5.85
C SER A 219 1.30 10.98 -6.02
N THR A 220 1.29 11.79 -4.97
CA THR A 220 0.78 13.16 -4.97
C THR A 220 1.73 14.19 -5.61
N ALA A 221 2.98 13.82 -5.89
CA ALA A 221 3.93 14.71 -6.57
C ALA A 221 3.66 14.85 -8.09
N HIS A 222 3.48 16.08 -8.53
CA HIS A 222 3.54 16.48 -9.94
C HIS A 222 5.00 16.51 -10.43
N GLY A 223 5.24 16.12 -11.68
CA GLY A 223 6.56 16.26 -12.31
C GLY A 223 6.88 17.72 -12.68
N SER A 224 8.11 18.00 -13.14
CA SER A 224 8.47 19.35 -13.60
C SER A 224 8.07 19.67 -15.04
N MET A 225 7.66 18.67 -15.83
CA MET A 225 7.39 18.79 -17.26
C MET A 225 5.92 18.57 -17.58
N PRO A 226 5.36 19.25 -18.60
CA PRO A 226 4.04 18.95 -19.10
C PRO A 226 4.06 17.58 -19.79
N VAL A 227 3.08 16.75 -19.44
CA VAL A 227 2.87 15.43 -20.02
C VAL A 227 1.43 15.34 -20.49
N VAL A 228 1.26 15.17 -21.79
CA VAL A 228 -0.07 15.07 -22.42
C VAL A 228 -0.19 13.80 -23.23
N SER A 229 -1.42 13.31 -23.38
CA SER A 229 -1.77 12.32 -24.39
C SER A 229 -2.60 12.99 -25.48
N ILE A 230 -2.40 12.58 -26.73
CA ILE A 230 -3.18 13.01 -27.89
C ILE A 230 -3.73 11.79 -28.64
N THR A 231 -4.76 12.01 -29.44
CA THR A 231 -5.29 10.96 -30.33
C THR A 231 -4.40 10.73 -31.55
N THR A 232 -4.49 9.53 -32.13
CA THR A 232 -3.81 9.20 -33.40
C THR A 232 -4.22 10.16 -34.52
N LYS A 233 -5.48 10.62 -34.52
CA LYS A 233 -6.00 11.63 -35.46
C LYS A 233 -5.20 12.93 -35.45
N VAL A 234 -4.75 13.38 -34.28
CA VAL A 234 -3.96 14.62 -34.13
C VAL A 234 -2.53 14.43 -34.64
N ALA A 235 -1.90 13.29 -34.35
CA ALA A 235 -0.50 13.06 -34.71
C ALA A 235 -0.30 12.62 -36.17
N GLN A 236 -1.25 11.90 -36.77
CA GLN A 236 -1.10 11.31 -38.09
C GLN A 236 -0.75 12.32 -39.21
N PRO A 237 -1.33 13.55 -39.26
CA PRO A 237 -0.91 14.57 -40.21
C PRO A 237 0.58 14.95 -40.11
N TRP A 238 1.18 14.86 -38.92
CA TRP A 238 2.60 15.22 -38.71
C TRP A 238 3.54 14.26 -39.44
N PHE A 239 3.22 12.96 -39.47
CA PHE A 239 3.98 11.97 -40.22
C PHE A 239 3.77 12.08 -41.73
N LYS A 240 2.52 12.30 -42.16
CA LYS A 240 2.18 12.50 -43.58
C LYS A 240 2.93 13.69 -44.18
N LYS A 241 3.04 14.80 -43.43
CA LYS A 241 3.78 16.00 -43.87
C LYS A 241 5.28 15.73 -44.10
N MET A 242 5.84 14.75 -43.40
CA MET A 242 7.23 14.32 -43.54
C MET A 242 7.43 13.24 -44.62
N ASP A 243 6.39 12.91 -45.39
CA ASP A 243 6.35 11.78 -46.35
C ASP A 243 6.75 10.44 -45.70
N LYS A 244 6.30 10.24 -44.46
CA LYS A 244 6.57 9.03 -43.68
C LYS A 244 5.28 8.25 -43.44
N ASP A 245 5.31 6.96 -43.82
CA ASP A 245 4.25 6.01 -43.48
C ASP A 245 4.38 5.56 -42.02
N TRP A 246 3.51 6.09 -41.17
CA TRP A 246 3.53 5.81 -39.73
C TRP A 246 3.14 4.36 -39.41
N GLN A 247 2.23 3.75 -40.17
CA GLN A 247 1.87 2.35 -40.01
C GLN A 247 3.08 1.44 -40.24
N THR A 248 3.84 1.70 -41.30
CA THR A 248 5.07 0.95 -41.61
C THR A 248 6.17 1.22 -40.59
N ILE A 249 6.31 2.45 -40.10
CA ILE A 249 7.23 2.79 -39.00
C ILE A 249 6.89 1.99 -37.74
N GLN A 250 5.62 1.96 -37.35
CA GLN A 250 5.21 1.23 -36.15
C GLN A 250 5.46 -0.27 -36.31
N LYS A 251 5.12 -0.89 -37.46
CA LYS A 251 5.43 -2.32 -37.71
C LYS A 251 6.92 -2.65 -37.54
N LYS A 252 7.82 -1.75 -37.96
CA LYS A 252 9.27 -1.94 -37.76
C LYS A 252 9.63 -1.85 -36.27
N LEU A 253 9.08 -0.86 -35.56
CA LEU A 253 9.29 -0.69 -34.13
C LEU A 253 8.75 -1.89 -33.33
N ASP A 254 7.58 -2.42 -33.69
CA ASP A 254 6.94 -3.59 -33.07
C ASP A 254 7.77 -4.85 -33.23
N ALA A 255 8.41 -5.02 -34.39
CA ALA A 255 9.36 -6.10 -34.64
C ALA A 255 10.73 -5.89 -33.96
N GLY A 256 10.86 -4.89 -33.07
CA GLY A 256 12.10 -4.55 -32.37
C GLY A 256 13.20 -3.98 -33.27
N LYS A 257 12.88 -3.59 -34.52
CA LYS A 257 13.88 -3.05 -35.45
C LYS A 257 14.19 -1.60 -35.12
N PHE A 258 15.45 -1.23 -35.30
CA PHE A 258 15.88 0.15 -35.15
C PHE A 258 15.16 1.06 -36.17
N VAL A 259 14.53 2.11 -35.67
CA VAL A 259 14.02 3.21 -36.47
C VAL A 259 14.55 4.49 -35.85
N MET A 260 15.36 5.21 -36.62
CA MET A 260 15.91 6.50 -36.19
C MET A 260 14.79 7.49 -35.91
N GLY A 261 14.85 8.16 -34.75
CA GLY A 261 13.97 9.28 -34.43
C GLY A 261 14.17 10.45 -35.38
N PHE A 262 13.21 11.37 -35.44
CA PHE A 262 13.29 12.51 -36.36
C PHE A 262 12.47 13.70 -35.87
N ASP A 263 12.87 14.91 -36.29
CA ASP A 263 12.07 16.12 -36.06
C ASP A 263 10.75 16.06 -36.85
N LEU A 264 9.65 16.43 -36.19
CA LEU A 264 8.37 16.67 -36.83
C LEU A 264 8.33 18.14 -37.26
N LYS A 265 8.74 18.40 -38.51
CA LYS A 265 8.89 19.77 -39.03
C LYS A 265 7.56 20.52 -39.00
N ASP A 266 7.66 21.81 -38.71
CA ASP A 266 6.53 22.73 -38.60
C ASP A 266 5.46 22.26 -37.60
N VAL A 267 5.88 21.63 -36.51
CA VAL A 267 5.03 21.32 -35.36
C VAL A 267 5.62 22.03 -34.15
N SER A 268 4.86 23.00 -33.63
CA SER A 268 5.15 23.74 -32.41
C SER A 268 4.04 23.53 -31.40
N ILE A 269 4.41 23.23 -30.15
CA ILE A 269 3.49 22.84 -29.08
C ILE A 269 3.60 23.79 -27.90
N SER A 270 2.46 24.31 -27.45
CA SER A 270 2.32 25.00 -26.17
C SER A 270 1.23 24.34 -25.35
N ALA A 271 1.38 24.34 -24.03
CA ALA A 271 0.41 23.74 -23.12
C ALA A 271 0.21 24.58 -21.86
N SER A 272 -1.02 24.63 -21.37
CA SER A 272 -1.34 25.02 -19.99
C SER A 272 -1.92 23.78 -19.32
N VAL A 273 -1.28 23.31 -18.26
CA VAL A 273 -1.74 22.13 -17.50
C VAL A 273 -2.28 22.58 -16.15
N ASP A 274 -3.54 22.28 -15.91
CA ASP A 274 -4.28 22.61 -14.69
C ASP A 274 -4.91 21.32 -14.15
N LEU A 275 -4.32 20.75 -13.10
CA LEU A 275 -4.83 19.56 -12.45
C LEU A 275 -5.25 19.91 -11.02
N LYS A 276 -6.39 19.38 -10.61
CA LYS A 276 -6.95 19.58 -9.27
C LYS A 276 -6.98 18.25 -8.56
N GLN A 277 -6.24 18.15 -7.46
CA GLN A 277 -6.35 17.01 -6.56
C GLN A 277 -7.74 17.04 -5.91
N ASP A 278 -8.46 15.93 -6.04
CA ASP A 278 -9.68 15.70 -5.28
C ASP A 278 -9.27 15.26 -3.88
N LYS A 279 -9.48 16.15 -2.90
CA LYS A 279 -9.17 15.88 -1.50
C LYS A 279 -10.41 15.36 -0.81
N LYS A 280 -10.26 14.23 -0.11
CA LYS A 280 -11.30 13.64 0.74
C LYS A 280 -10.75 13.40 2.14
N MET A 281 -11.67 13.14 3.07
CA MET A 281 -11.34 12.81 4.44
C MET A 281 -11.52 11.30 4.66
N GLY A 282 -10.49 10.64 5.19
CA GLY A 282 -10.60 9.31 5.78
C GLY A 282 -10.65 9.42 7.31
N HIS A 283 -11.12 8.39 8.01
CA HIS A 283 -11.29 8.43 9.47
C HIS A 283 -10.57 7.27 10.14
N ASN A 284 -9.55 7.52 10.95
CA ASN A 284 -9.11 6.47 11.87
C ASN A 284 -10.08 6.43 13.05
N VAL A 285 -10.41 5.25 13.58
CA VAL A 285 -11.26 5.13 14.78
C VAL A 285 -10.43 4.53 15.92
N ILE A 286 -10.19 5.29 16.98
CA ILE A 286 -9.21 4.94 18.01
C ILE A 286 -9.81 5.07 19.41
N GLY A 287 -9.83 3.96 20.14
CA GLY A 287 -10.22 3.89 21.54
C GLY A 287 -9.18 3.15 22.38
N TYR A 288 -9.23 3.29 23.69
CA TYR A 288 -8.25 2.65 24.56
C TYR A 288 -8.79 2.24 25.93
N ILE A 289 -8.08 1.31 26.56
CA ILE A 289 -8.21 0.96 27.97
C ILE A 289 -7.03 1.59 28.71
N LYS A 290 -7.33 2.55 29.61
CA LYS A 290 -6.31 3.18 30.47
C LYS A 290 -5.66 2.15 31.40
N GLY A 291 -4.32 2.14 31.42
CA GLY A 291 -3.45 1.43 32.33
C GLY A 291 -3.10 2.27 33.58
N THR A 292 -2.34 1.67 34.49
CA THR A 292 -2.00 2.29 35.79
C THR A 292 -0.66 3.00 35.83
N THR A 293 0.09 3.01 34.73
CA THR A 293 1.43 3.61 34.63
C THR A 293 1.61 4.37 33.33
N ASP A 294 2.69 5.14 33.21
CA ASP A 294 3.08 5.84 31.97
C ASP A 294 4.00 4.99 31.07
N LEU A 295 4.02 3.68 31.27
CA LEU A 295 4.77 2.76 30.42
C LEU A 295 4.24 2.81 28.97
N PRO A 296 5.12 2.66 27.95
CA PRO A 296 4.70 2.65 26.54
C PRO A 296 3.54 1.69 26.26
N ALA A 297 2.54 2.18 25.52
CA ALA A 297 1.28 1.49 25.27
C ALA A 297 1.44 0.29 24.31
N VAL A 298 0.57 -0.72 24.42
CA VAL A 298 0.42 -1.72 23.35
C VAL A 298 -0.72 -1.28 22.44
N ILE A 299 -0.49 -1.25 21.13
CA ILE A 299 -1.51 -0.88 20.16
C ILE A 299 -1.91 -2.10 19.33
N LEU A 300 -3.21 -2.34 19.21
CA LEU A 300 -3.78 -3.29 18.28
C LEU A 300 -4.26 -2.51 17.05
N GLY A 301 -4.03 -3.03 15.84
CA GLY A 301 -4.44 -2.45 14.58
C GLY A 301 -5.29 -3.41 13.73
N ALA A 302 -6.28 -2.88 13.02
CA ALA A 302 -6.97 -3.54 11.91
C ALA A 302 -7.54 -2.46 10.98
N HIS A 303 -7.31 -2.53 9.67
CA HIS A 303 -8.02 -1.63 8.75
C HIS A 303 -9.48 -2.04 8.61
N TYR A 304 -10.33 -1.08 8.23
CA TYR A 304 -11.75 -1.31 8.00
C TYR A 304 -12.25 -0.78 6.65
N ASP A 305 -11.44 0.00 5.92
CA ASP A 305 -11.73 0.41 4.55
C ASP A 305 -11.52 -0.75 3.57
N HIS A 306 -12.29 -0.78 2.48
CA HIS A 306 -12.08 -1.76 1.41
C HIS A 306 -12.29 -1.10 0.04
N LEU A 307 -12.59 -1.88 -1.00
CA LEU A 307 -12.52 -1.42 -2.40
C LEU A 307 -13.80 -0.83 -2.98
N GLY A 308 -14.87 -0.62 -2.21
CA GLY A 308 -16.13 -0.06 -2.72
C GLY A 308 -16.74 -0.92 -3.83
N HIS A 309 -16.84 -0.38 -5.05
CA HIS A 309 -17.32 -1.08 -6.24
C HIS A 309 -16.19 -1.51 -7.18
N GLY A 310 -14.95 -1.55 -6.69
CA GLY A 310 -13.77 -1.93 -7.46
C GLY A 310 -13.17 -0.79 -8.28
N GLU A 311 -13.32 0.45 -7.82
CA GLU A 311 -12.75 1.64 -8.48
C GLU A 311 -11.21 1.67 -8.41
N SER A 312 -10.61 0.90 -7.51
CA SER A 312 -9.16 0.76 -7.36
C SER A 312 -8.56 -0.16 -8.43
N SER A 313 -7.33 0.16 -8.87
CA SER A 313 -6.54 -0.71 -9.74
C SER A 313 -6.12 -2.03 -9.08
N THR A 314 -6.33 -2.18 -7.78
CA THR A 314 -6.04 -3.42 -7.03
C THR A 314 -7.21 -4.41 -7.03
N SER A 315 -8.36 -4.05 -7.60
CA SER A 315 -9.51 -4.96 -7.75
C SER A 315 -9.17 -6.15 -8.68
N LEU A 316 -9.59 -7.34 -8.26
CA LEU A 316 -9.50 -8.60 -9.00
C LEU A 316 -10.89 -9.07 -9.50
N ALA A 317 -11.83 -8.13 -9.66
CA ALA A 317 -13.12 -8.39 -10.30
C ALA A 317 -12.93 -8.87 -11.74
N ARG A 318 -13.75 -9.84 -12.14
CA ARG A 318 -13.84 -10.28 -13.55
C ARG A 318 -14.65 -9.27 -14.36
N ASP A 319 -14.58 -9.39 -15.69
CA ASP A 319 -15.30 -8.50 -16.62
C ASP A 319 -16.82 -8.45 -16.34
N ASP A 320 -17.41 -9.58 -15.94
CA ASP A 320 -18.84 -9.71 -15.58
C ASP A 320 -19.17 -9.26 -14.15
N GLU A 321 -18.17 -8.93 -13.34
CA GLU A 321 -18.28 -8.49 -11.94
C GLU A 321 -17.92 -7.00 -11.76
N MET A 322 -17.58 -6.30 -12.84
CA MET A 322 -17.18 -4.90 -12.81
C MET A 322 -18.30 -4.02 -12.24
N GLY A 323 -17.95 -3.23 -11.22
CA GLY A 323 -18.90 -2.34 -10.53
C GLY A 323 -19.71 -3.03 -9.43
N PHE A 324 -19.48 -4.32 -9.15
CA PHE A 324 -20.09 -4.97 -7.99
C PHE A 324 -19.40 -4.54 -6.70
N VAL A 325 -20.18 -4.53 -5.62
CA VAL A 325 -19.66 -4.25 -4.27
C VAL A 325 -18.61 -5.30 -3.91
N HIS A 326 -17.48 -4.85 -3.37
CA HIS A 326 -16.46 -5.66 -2.74
C HIS A 326 -16.76 -5.72 -1.25
N PRO A 327 -17.35 -6.81 -0.71
CA PRO A 327 -17.84 -6.79 0.66
C PRO A 327 -16.72 -6.82 1.69
N GLY A 328 -15.58 -7.43 1.36
CA GLY A 328 -14.41 -7.51 2.22
C GLY A 328 -14.68 -8.27 3.52
N ALA A 329 -15.16 -9.51 3.40
CA ALA A 329 -15.51 -10.36 4.53
C ALA A 329 -14.27 -10.85 5.29
N ASP A 330 -13.24 -11.33 4.58
CA ASP A 330 -11.96 -11.68 5.18
C ASP A 330 -11.06 -10.45 5.24
N ASP A 331 -10.90 -9.79 4.10
CA ASP A 331 -10.19 -8.53 3.90
C ASP A 331 -11.21 -7.39 3.90
N ASN A 332 -11.67 -6.93 5.05
CA ASN A 332 -10.97 -6.91 6.33
C ASN A 332 -11.90 -7.02 7.55
N ALA A 333 -13.18 -7.26 7.31
CA ALA A 333 -14.20 -7.30 8.37
C ALA A 333 -13.88 -8.37 9.43
N SER A 334 -13.16 -9.44 9.06
CA SER A 334 -12.69 -10.48 9.98
C SER A 334 -11.74 -9.93 11.07
N GLY A 335 -10.79 -9.07 10.70
CA GLY A 335 -9.81 -8.44 11.60
C GLY A 335 -10.46 -7.49 12.59
N VAL A 336 -11.30 -6.59 12.07
CA VAL A 336 -12.11 -5.64 12.86
C VAL A 336 -12.98 -6.38 13.88
N SER A 337 -13.64 -7.46 13.44
CA SER A 337 -14.48 -8.30 14.31
C SER A 337 -13.69 -8.95 15.44
N GLY A 338 -12.50 -9.46 15.13
CA GLY A 338 -11.59 -10.01 16.12
C GLY A 338 -11.19 -8.98 17.17
N GLN A 339 -10.74 -7.81 16.72
CA GLN A 339 -10.27 -6.73 17.58
C GLN A 339 -11.38 -6.19 18.51
N LEU A 340 -12.61 -6.00 18.01
CA LEU A 340 -13.76 -5.59 18.83
C LEU A 340 -14.08 -6.62 19.94
N MET A 341 -13.99 -7.92 19.65
CA MET A 341 -14.15 -8.96 20.67
C MET A 341 -13.02 -8.93 21.72
N ILE A 342 -11.78 -8.67 21.30
CA ILE A 342 -10.63 -8.54 22.21
C ILE A 342 -10.84 -7.33 23.14
N ALA A 343 -11.24 -6.18 22.59
CA ALA A 343 -11.51 -4.98 23.36
C ALA A 343 -12.58 -5.21 24.43
N GLU A 344 -13.70 -5.85 24.07
CA GLU A 344 -14.75 -6.18 25.02
C GLU A 344 -14.27 -7.16 26.09
N TYR A 345 -13.49 -8.17 25.70
CA TYR A 345 -12.96 -9.16 26.62
C TYR A 345 -12.04 -8.53 27.67
N LEU A 346 -11.07 -7.72 27.24
CA LEU A 346 -10.10 -7.07 28.12
C LEU A 346 -10.76 -6.03 29.02
N ASN A 347 -11.67 -5.20 28.49
CA ASN A 347 -12.36 -4.20 29.31
C ASN A 347 -13.25 -4.85 30.38
N LYS A 348 -13.94 -5.95 30.03
CA LYS A 348 -14.77 -6.68 31.02
C LYS A 348 -13.93 -7.37 32.09
N LEU A 349 -12.72 -7.86 31.78
CA LEU A 349 -11.80 -8.36 32.80
C LEU A 349 -11.36 -7.24 33.75
N LYS A 350 -11.04 -6.06 33.19
CA LYS A 350 -10.68 -4.87 33.98
C LYS A 350 -11.81 -4.45 34.92
N ASN A 351 -13.02 -4.26 34.40
CA ASN A 351 -14.17 -3.83 35.20
C ASN A 351 -14.58 -4.83 36.29
N LYS A 352 -14.18 -6.10 36.16
CA LYS A 352 -14.38 -7.13 37.17
C LYS A 352 -13.22 -7.28 38.17
N GLY A 353 -12.20 -6.41 38.09
CA GLY A 353 -10.99 -6.51 38.91
C GLY A 353 -10.13 -7.73 38.63
N LYS A 354 -10.33 -8.42 37.50
CA LYS A 354 -9.56 -9.63 37.11
C LYS A 354 -8.33 -9.32 36.26
N PHE A 355 -8.14 -8.06 35.91
CA PHE A 355 -7.03 -7.58 35.09
C PHE A 355 -6.81 -6.09 35.36
N THR A 356 -5.61 -5.73 35.80
CA THR A 356 -5.22 -4.33 36.00
C THR A 356 -4.06 -4.04 35.05
N PRO A 357 -4.33 -3.53 33.83
CA PRO A 357 -3.26 -3.25 32.87
C PRO A 357 -2.31 -2.19 33.43
N LYS A 358 -1.01 -2.41 33.31
CA LYS A 358 0.00 -1.40 33.64
C LYS A 358 0.15 -0.40 32.50
N ARG A 359 0.18 -0.90 31.26
CA ARG A 359 0.27 -0.12 30.02
C ARG A 359 -1.11 0.21 29.49
N ASP A 360 -1.24 1.34 28.80
CA ASP A 360 -2.43 1.61 28.00
C ASP A 360 -2.55 0.56 26.88
N ILE A 361 -3.78 0.11 26.60
CA ILE A 361 -4.10 -0.80 25.50
C ILE A 361 -4.94 -0.04 24.50
N ILE A 362 -4.36 0.25 23.35
CA ILE A 362 -5.00 1.05 22.30
C ILE A 362 -5.58 0.11 21.24
N PHE A 363 -6.79 0.38 20.80
CA PHE A 363 -7.47 -0.29 19.70
C PHE A 363 -7.66 0.75 18.61
N ALA A 364 -6.93 0.59 17.50
CA ALA A 364 -7.00 1.47 16.37
C ALA A 364 -7.54 0.72 15.15
N PHE A 365 -8.57 1.31 14.54
CA PHE A 365 -9.17 0.87 13.30
C PHE A 365 -8.77 1.85 12.19
N TRP A 366 -8.06 1.37 11.18
CA TRP A 366 -7.42 2.22 10.16
C TRP A 366 -8.29 2.39 8.92
N SER A 367 -8.23 3.58 8.33
CA SER A 367 -8.82 3.90 7.03
C SER A 367 -7.70 4.19 6.01
N GLY A 368 -7.94 3.97 4.73
CA GLY A 368 -6.98 4.19 3.65
C GLY A 368 -5.84 3.16 3.55
N GLU A 369 -6.00 1.96 4.11
CA GLU A 369 -5.01 0.89 3.96
C GLU A 369 -4.88 0.48 2.49
N GLU A 370 -6.02 0.30 1.82
CA GLU A 370 -6.16 -0.12 0.41
C GLU A 370 -5.54 0.86 -0.59
N LEU A 371 -5.38 2.10 -0.15
CA LEU A 371 -4.78 3.20 -0.91
C LEU A 371 -3.31 3.41 -0.54
N GLY A 372 -2.71 2.51 0.24
CA GLY A 372 -1.30 2.53 0.62
C GLY A 372 -1.05 2.97 2.06
N LEU A 373 -1.77 2.38 3.03
CA LEU A 373 -1.54 2.58 4.48
C LEU A 373 -1.72 4.04 4.93
N LEU A 374 -2.64 4.79 4.31
CA LEU A 374 -2.74 6.24 4.49
C LEU A 374 -3.05 6.62 5.95
N GLY A 375 -4.02 5.95 6.57
CA GLY A 375 -4.45 6.26 7.93
C GLY A 375 -3.41 5.93 8.99
N SER A 376 -2.80 4.75 8.94
CA SER A 376 -1.75 4.38 9.90
C SER A 376 -0.47 5.22 9.72
N ASN A 377 -0.10 5.55 8.48
CA ASN A 377 1.02 6.47 8.21
C ASN A 377 0.73 7.88 8.73
N HIS A 378 -0.47 8.40 8.51
CA HIS A 378 -0.88 9.69 9.06
C HIS A 378 -0.76 9.68 10.60
N PHE A 379 -1.24 8.62 11.25
CA PHE A 379 -1.18 8.46 12.70
C PHE A 379 0.26 8.49 13.24
N VAL A 380 1.16 7.65 12.72
CA VAL A 380 2.56 7.61 13.21
C VAL A 380 3.31 8.92 12.94
N LYS A 381 3.04 9.57 11.79
CA LYS A 381 3.65 10.87 11.45
C LYS A 381 3.18 12.01 12.36
N SER A 382 1.95 11.96 12.86
CA SER A 382 1.40 13.00 13.74
C SER A 382 2.22 13.23 15.02
N PHE A 383 3.00 12.23 15.47
CA PHE A 383 3.89 12.35 16.62
C PHE A 383 5.13 13.20 16.38
N ASN A 384 5.47 13.49 15.11
CA ASN A 384 6.66 14.23 14.70
C ASN A 384 7.96 13.70 15.35
N LYS A 385 8.10 12.37 15.40
CA LYS A 385 9.25 11.66 15.98
C LYS A 385 9.68 10.55 15.03
N LYS A 386 10.98 10.31 14.93
CA LYS A 386 11.57 9.21 14.14
C LYS A 386 11.56 7.87 14.89
N ASP A 387 11.30 7.88 16.19
CA ASP A 387 11.26 6.71 17.06
C ASP A 387 10.06 6.80 17.99
N LEU A 388 9.19 5.80 17.92
CA LEU A 388 7.97 5.71 18.73
C LEU A 388 8.03 4.60 19.79
N SER A 389 9.18 3.95 19.99
CA SER A 389 9.36 2.87 20.99
C SER A 389 9.12 3.32 22.43
N LYS A 390 9.28 4.62 22.71
CA LYS A 390 8.96 5.24 24.01
C LYS A 390 7.47 5.57 24.18
N ILE A 391 6.68 5.42 23.13
CA ILE A 391 5.23 5.68 23.13
C ILE A 391 4.47 4.35 22.99
N PHE A 392 4.95 3.47 22.11
CA PHE A 392 4.37 2.16 21.87
C PHE A 392 5.40 1.06 22.14
N VAL A 393 5.05 0.11 23.01
CA VAL A 393 5.88 -1.08 23.28
C VAL A 393 5.80 -2.11 22.16
N ALA A 394 4.66 -2.19 21.48
CA ALA A 394 4.44 -3.08 20.34
C ALA A 394 3.17 -2.69 19.57
N ASN A 395 3.15 -3.00 18.27
CA ASN A 395 1.96 -3.02 17.43
C ASN A 395 1.56 -4.48 17.14
N LEU A 396 0.30 -4.82 17.41
CA LEU A 396 -0.30 -6.12 17.10
C LEU A 396 -1.35 -5.91 16.01
N ASN A 397 -1.07 -6.35 14.78
CA ASN A 397 -1.96 -6.15 13.64
C ASN A 397 -2.83 -7.39 13.37
N MET A 398 -4.06 -7.18 12.93
CA MET A 398 -5.02 -8.24 12.63
C MET A 398 -5.67 -7.97 11.28
N ASP A 399 -5.29 -8.75 10.28
CA ASP A 399 -5.67 -8.58 8.89
C ASP A 399 -5.90 -9.96 8.27
N MET A 400 -7.01 -10.12 7.53
CA MET A 400 -7.42 -11.39 6.90
C MET A 400 -7.30 -12.61 7.84
N ILE A 401 -8.07 -12.61 8.94
CA ILE A 401 -8.05 -13.67 9.97
C ILE A 401 -9.24 -14.64 9.90
N GLY A 402 -10.08 -14.51 8.88
CA GLY A 402 -11.31 -15.23 8.64
C GLY A 402 -11.16 -16.50 7.81
N ARG A 403 -10.03 -16.75 7.15
CA ARG A 403 -9.82 -17.90 6.24
C ARG A 403 -8.87 -18.97 6.78
N LEU A 404 -8.84 -19.14 8.10
CA LEU A 404 -8.01 -20.16 8.75
C LEU A 404 -8.33 -21.56 8.19
N ARG A 405 -7.34 -22.16 7.52
CA ARG A 405 -7.36 -23.53 7.00
C ARG A 405 -6.45 -24.42 7.85
N ASP A 406 -5.16 -24.44 7.54
CA ASP A 406 -4.19 -25.37 8.14
C ASP A 406 -3.44 -24.78 9.34
N ALA A 407 -3.00 -23.52 9.23
CA ALA A 407 -2.21 -22.83 10.25
C ALA A 407 -2.52 -21.34 10.27
N LEU A 408 -2.42 -20.73 11.45
CA LEU A 408 -2.36 -19.28 11.60
C LEU A 408 -0.94 -18.82 11.30
N VAL A 409 -0.77 -17.83 10.43
CA VAL A 409 0.52 -17.21 10.17
C VAL A 409 0.71 -16.02 11.11
N MET A 410 1.76 -16.07 11.93
CA MET A 410 2.19 -14.95 12.75
C MET A 410 3.39 -14.31 12.05
N GLN A 411 3.19 -13.11 11.50
CA GLN A 411 4.17 -12.39 10.69
C GLN A 411 4.87 -11.28 11.47
N GLY A 412 6.06 -10.86 11.04
CA GLY A 412 6.86 -9.84 11.72
C GLY A 412 7.61 -10.34 12.94
N THR A 413 7.72 -11.67 13.14
CA THR A 413 8.31 -12.24 14.37
C THR A 413 9.79 -11.90 14.54
N GLY A 414 10.50 -11.50 13.48
CA GLY A 414 11.88 -11.06 13.61
C GLY A 414 12.04 -9.56 13.90
N SER A 415 10.93 -8.82 14.09
CA SER A 415 10.96 -7.47 14.66
C SER A 415 11.29 -7.45 16.16
N SER A 416 11.31 -8.62 16.82
CA SER A 416 11.80 -8.80 18.18
C SER A 416 12.11 -10.27 18.46
N LYS A 417 13.25 -10.56 19.13
CA LYS A 417 13.59 -11.93 19.56
C LYS A 417 12.60 -12.52 20.56
N GLN A 418 11.77 -11.69 21.19
CA GLN A 418 10.83 -12.12 22.23
C GLN A 418 9.57 -12.77 21.64
N TRP A 419 9.27 -12.56 20.34
CA TRP A 419 7.99 -12.98 19.77
C TRP A 419 7.75 -14.48 19.82
N ASN A 420 8.76 -15.30 19.49
CA ASN A 420 8.58 -16.76 19.44
C ASN A 420 8.15 -17.32 20.81
N ALA A 421 8.83 -16.91 21.89
CA ALA A 421 8.52 -17.36 23.24
C ALA A 421 7.13 -16.85 23.71
N ILE A 422 6.80 -15.59 23.39
CA ILE A 422 5.48 -15.02 23.71
C ILE A 422 4.37 -15.79 22.98
N ILE A 423 4.54 -16.06 21.69
CA ILE A 423 3.55 -16.79 20.88
C ILE A 423 3.37 -18.21 21.42
N GLU A 424 4.47 -18.94 21.66
CA GLU A 424 4.44 -20.30 22.20
C GLU A 424 3.69 -20.36 23.55
N GLN A 425 4.09 -19.51 24.50
CA GLN A 425 3.49 -19.47 25.83
C GLN A 425 1.99 -19.15 25.78
N ARG A 426 1.58 -18.21 24.93
CA ARG A 426 0.17 -17.77 24.83
C ARG A 426 -0.68 -18.69 23.96
N ASN A 427 -0.06 -19.45 23.05
CA ASN A 427 -0.74 -20.43 22.22
C ASN A 427 -0.99 -21.76 22.93
N ALA A 428 -0.19 -22.14 23.93
CA ALA A 428 -0.39 -23.36 24.72
C ALA A 428 -1.86 -23.61 25.17
N PRO A 429 -2.61 -22.63 25.72
CA PRO A 429 -4.03 -22.82 26.07
C PRO A 429 -5.01 -22.71 24.89
N VAL A 430 -4.58 -22.23 23.71
CA VAL A 430 -5.45 -22.05 22.53
C VAL A 430 -5.35 -23.24 21.57
N GLY A 431 -4.15 -23.80 21.41
CA GLY A 431 -3.89 -24.97 20.58
C GLY A 431 -4.04 -24.70 19.07
N LEU A 432 -3.60 -23.53 18.58
CA LEU A 432 -3.53 -23.28 17.14
C LEU A 432 -2.25 -23.90 16.56
N ASN A 433 -2.37 -24.44 15.35
CA ASN A 433 -1.19 -24.67 14.51
C ASN A 433 -0.68 -23.30 14.03
N ILE A 434 0.60 -22.99 14.25
CA ILE A 434 1.17 -21.68 13.96
C ILE A 434 2.38 -21.82 13.04
N THR A 435 2.36 -21.03 11.97
CA THR A 435 3.52 -20.77 11.13
C THR A 435 4.10 -19.41 11.50
N LEU A 436 5.39 -19.36 11.83
CA LEU A 436 6.09 -18.11 12.13
C LEU A 436 6.77 -17.56 10.88
N GLN A 437 6.48 -16.31 10.54
CA GLN A 437 7.16 -15.59 9.48
C GLN A 437 7.95 -14.42 10.07
N GLU A 438 9.28 -14.48 9.88
CA GLU A 438 10.17 -13.51 10.48
C GLU A 438 10.08 -12.12 9.86
N ASP A 439 9.78 -12.01 8.56
CA ASP A 439 9.83 -10.74 7.84
C ASP A 439 8.86 -9.73 8.44
N ALA A 440 9.40 -8.58 8.84
CA ALA A 440 8.68 -7.46 9.44
C ALA A 440 8.37 -6.34 8.43
N TYR A 441 8.83 -6.45 7.19
CA TYR A 441 8.47 -5.54 6.10
C TYR A 441 7.15 -5.97 5.44
N LEU A 442 6.07 -5.87 6.20
CA LEU A 442 4.76 -6.34 5.79
C LEU A 442 4.03 -5.29 4.93
N PRO A 443 3.22 -5.67 3.93
CA PRO A 443 2.39 -4.74 3.18
C PRO A 443 1.04 -4.53 3.89
N THR A 444 1.07 -4.10 5.16
CA THR A 444 -0.12 -3.84 6.00
C THR A 444 0.24 -2.73 7.00
N ASP A 445 -0.72 -2.23 7.78
CA ASP A 445 -0.54 -1.10 8.70
C ASP A 445 0.58 -1.29 9.74
N ALA A 446 0.94 -2.54 10.05
CA ALA A 446 2.11 -2.86 10.88
C ALA A 446 3.40 -2.19 10.36
N MET A 447 3.54 -2.03 9.05
CA MET A 447 4.71 -1.40 8.43
C MET A 447 4.91 0.03 8.89
N SER A 448 3.82 0.79 9.03
CA SER A 448 3.83 2.17 9.52
C SER A 448 4.46 2.26 10.92
N PHE A 449 4.27 1.25 11.76
CA PHE A 449 4.87 1.20 13.11
C PHE A 449 6.32 0.68 13.08
N TYR A 450 6.58 -0.36 12.29
CA TYR A 450 7.91 -0.97 12.20
C TYR A 450 8.98 0.00 11.67
N LEU A 451 8.60 0.88 10.74
CA LEU A 451 9.47 1.95 10.23
C LEU A 451 9.83 3.02 11.28
N TYR A 452 9.08 3.08 12.38
CA TYR A 452 9.27 4.01 13.50
C TYR A 452 9.77 3.31 14.78
N ASN A 453 10.53 2.22 14.61
CA ASN A 453 11.19 1.44 15.67
C ASN A 453 10.24 0.76 16.68
N VAL A 454 8.97 0.53 16.32
CA VAL A 454 8.04 -0.23 17.15
C VAL A 454 8.07 -1.70 16.73
N PRO A 455 8.27 -2.66 17.66
CA PRO A 455 8.13 -4.09 17.34
C PRO A 455 6.73 -4.42 16.86
N VAL A 456 6.61 -5.28 15.85
CA VAL A 456 5.33 -5.60 15.21
C VAL A 456 5.06 -7.10 15.17
N LEU A 457 3.80 -7.47 15.30
CA LEU A 457 3.34 -8.84 15.14
C LEU A 457 1.97 -8.84 14.46
N SER A 458 1.88 -9.41 13.26
CA SER A 458 0.61 -9.48 12.50
C SER A 458 0.04 -10.90 12.50
N ALA A 459 -1.25 -11.04 12.73
CA ALA A 459 -1.97 -12.30 12.57
C ALA A 459 -2.64 -12.35 11.19
N PHE A 460 -2.41 -13.43 10.43
CA PHE A 460 -2.85 -13.59 9.04
C PHE A 460 -3.20 -15.05 8.74
N THR A 461 -4.24 -15.32 7.94
CA THR A 461 -4.67 -16.70 7.61
C THR A 461 -4.33 -17.17 6.20
N GLY A 462 -3.54 -16.39 5.46
CA GLY A 462 -3.09 -16.74 4.12
C GLY A 462 -4.00 -16.19 3.03
N SER A 463 -3.42 -15.93 1.86
CA SER A 463 -4.16 -15.43 0.69
C SER A 463 -5.11 -16.47 0.11
N HIS A 464 -6.12 -16.00 -0.63
CA HIS A 464 -7.10 -16.83 -1.33
C HIS A 464 -7.55 -16.17 -2.64
N SER A 465 -8.21 -16.93 -3.52
CA SER A 465 -8.60 -16.50 -4.87
C SER A 465 -9.67 -15.41 -4.91
N GLU A 466 -10.38 -15.20 -3.81
CA GLU A 466 -11.45 -14.20 -3.70
C GLU A 466 -10.94 -12.84 -3.17
N TYR A 467 -9.66 -12.75 -2.80
CA TYR A 467 -9.01 -11.51 -2.35
C TYR A 467 -9.28 -10.36 -3.34
N HIS A 468 -9.56 -9.16 -2.81
CA HIS A 468 -9.86 -7.96 -3.60
C HIS A 468 -10.94 -8.16 -4.68
N SER A 469 -11.94 -9.01 -4.43
CA SER A 469 -13.01 -9.27 -5.39
C SER A 469 -14.39 -9.22 -4.75
N PRO A 470 -15.46 -9.05 -5.55
CA PRO A 470 -16.85 -9.12 -5.06
C PRO A 470 -17.23 -10.46 -4.40
N ARG A 471 -16.38 -11.48 -4.58
CA ARG A 471 -16.56 -12.83 -4.03
C ARG A 471 -15.96 -13.01 -2.63
N ASP A 472 -15.32 -12.00 -2.05
CA ASP A 472 -14.88 -12.08 -0.64
C ASP A 472 -16.10 -11.91 0.29
N THR A 473 -16.87 -13.00 0.42
CA THR A 473 -18.18 -13.02 1.05
C THR A 473 -18.21 -13.82 2.35
N THR A 474 -19.15 -13.44 3.22
CA THR A 474 -19.40 -13.98 4.55
C THR A 474 -19.51 -15.52 4.63
N ASP A 475 -20.04 -16.18 3.61
CA ASP A 475 -20.22 -17.65 3.59
C ASP A 475 -18.89 -18.42 3.56
N LEU A 476 -17.80 -17.76 3.19
CA LEU A 476 -16.46 -18.34 3.13
C LEU A 476 -15.70 -18.22 4.46
N ILE A 477 -16.26 -17.54 5.47
CA ILE A 477 -15.58 -17.21 6.72
C ILE A 477 -15.59 -18.37 7.72
N ASN A 478 -14.39 -18.74 8.16
CA ASN A 478 -14.17 -19.62 9.30
C ASN A 478 -14.23 -18.83 10.62
N TYR A 479 -15.44 -18.65 11.15
CA TYR A 479 -15.64 -17.94 12.43
C TYR A 479 -14.97 -18.60 13.63
N GLN A 480 -14.80 -19.93 13.64
CA GLN A 480 -14.04 -20.60 14.70
C GLN A 480 -12.56 -20.22 14.64
N GLY A 481 -12.03 -20.03 13.44
CA GLY A 481 -10.70 -19.47 13.20
C GLY A 481 -10.57 -18.08 13.81
N ILE A 482 -11.48 -17.15 13.48
CA ILE A 482 -11.50 -15.79 14.05
C ILE A 482 -11.50 -15.85 15.59
N VAL A 483 -12.34 -16.70 16.20
CA VAL A 483 -12.42 -16.86 17.65
C VAL A 483 -11.09 -17.34 18.25
N LYS A 484 -10.44 -18.35 17.66
CA LYS A 484 -9.17 -18.88 18.16
C LYS A 484 -8.04 -17.85 17.99
N THR A 485 -7.94 -17.21 16.83
CA THR A 485 -6.97 -16.14 16.55
C THR A 485 -7.15 -14.98 17.53
N SER A 486 -8.38 -14.53 17.73
CA SER A 486 -8.70 -13.44 18.67
C SER A 486 -8.34 -13.79 20.12
N LYS A 487 -8.54 -15.05 20.55
CA LYS A 487 -8.10 -15.50 21.88
C LYS A 487 -6.58 -15.43 22.02
N LEU A 488 -5.83 -15.90 21.02
CA LEU A 488 -4.36 -15.83 21.05
C LEU A 488 -3.88 -14.37 21.14
N VAL A 489 -4.36 -13.50 20.25
CA VAL A 489 -3.97 -12.08 20.25
C VAL A 489 -4.39 -11.38 21.55
N ALA A 490 -5.57 -11.69 22.12
CA ALA A 490 -5.98 -11.18 23.42
C ALA A 490 -5.02 -11.59 24.56
N LEU A 491 -4.55 -12.84 24.55
CA LEU A 491 -3.62 -13.35 25.55
C LEU A 491 -2.23 -12.72 25.41
N ILE A 492 -1.77 -12.47 24.17
CA ILE A 492 -0.53 -11.73 23.89
C ILE A 492 -0.66 -10.29 24.38
N ALA A 493 -1.69 -9.56 23.95
CA ALA A 493 -1.96 -8.17 24.35
C ALA A 493 -2.06 -8.02 25.87
N ARG A 494 -2.83 -8.90 26.54
CA ARG A 494 -2.95 -8.92 28.00
C ARG A 494 -1.61 -9.16 28.69
N GLY A 495 -0.80 -10.09 28.16
CA GLY A 495 0.53 -10.40 28.69
C GLY A 495 1.46 -9.19 28.63
N ILE A 496 1.53 -8.53 27.47
CA ILE A 496 2.33 -7.31 27.26
C ILE A 496 1.85 -6.18 28.17
N ALA A 497 0.54 -5.94 28.21
CA ALA A 497 -0.05 -4.86 28.99
C ALA A 497 0.14 -5.00 30.52
N ASN A 498 0.37 -6.23 31.00
CA ASN A 498 0.61 -6.51 32.42
C ASN A 498 2.11 -6.55 32.79
N SER A 499 3.00 -6.45 31.81
CA SER A 499 4.46 -6.60 31.97
C SER A 499 5.17 -5.25 32.06
N ASP A 500 6.13 -5.14 32.98
CA ASP A 500 7.06 -4.00 33.04
C ASP A 500 8.15 -4.11 31.97
N GLU A 501 8.48 -5.34 31.55
CA GLU A 501 9.49 -5.60 30.53
C GLU A 501 9.05 -5.03 29.17
N PRO A 502 9.92 -4.30 28.46
CA PRO A 502 9.65 -3.85 27.11
C PRO A 502 9.74 -5.01 26.11
N ILE A 503 9.14 -4.82 24.93
CA ILE A 503 9.45 -5.62 23.74
C ILE A 503 10.56 -4.89 22.98
N VAL A 504 11.72 -5.53 22.86
CA VAL A 504 12.91 -4.94 22.27
C VAL A 504 12.80 -4.99 20.76
N TYR A 505 12.81 -3.82 20.13
CA TYR A 505 12.83 -3.69 18.68
C TYR A 505 14.12 -4.28 18.09
N GLN A 506 13.94 -5.05 17.04
CA GLN A 506 15.01 -5.59 16.22
C GLN A 506 14.80 -5.15 14.79
N LYS A 507 15.69 -4.27 14.33
CA LYS A 507 15.80 -3.95 12.91
C LYS A 507 16.28 -5.18 12.15
N GLN A 508 15.42 -5.73 11.33
CA GLN A 508 15.80 -6.76 10.37
C GLN A 508 16.52 -6.14 9.18
N GLN A 509 17.46 -6.91 8.64
CA GLN A 509 17.87 -6.70 7.26
C GLN A 509 16.70 -7.15 6.39
N ARG A 510 16.28 -6.33 5.41
CA ARG A 510 15.31 -6.78 4.41
C ARG A 510 15.84 -8.09 3.81
N LYS A 511 15.12 -9.20 4.03
CA LYS A 511 15.42 -10.44 3.33
C LYS A 511 15.32 -10.11 1.84
N LYS A 512 16.41 -10.37 1.12
CA LYS A 512 16.45 -10.24 -0.33
C LYS A 512 15.50 -11.32 -0.85
N GLU A 513 14.38 -10.91 -1.44
CA GLU A 513 13.35 -11.84 -1.95
C GLU A 513 14.01 -12.87 -2.87
N LYS A 514 14.09 -14.14 -2.44
CA LYS A 514 14.31 -15.29 -3.33
C LYS A 514 12.97 -15.66 -3.95
N GLY A 515 12.55 -14.88 -4.93
CA GLY A 515 11.31 -15.08 -5.65
C GLY A 515 11.12 -13.98 -6.70
N THR A 516 11.32 -14.36 -7.96
CA THR A 516 10.95 -13.72 -9.24
C THR A 516 10.14 -12.41 -9.20
N ARG A 517 10.72 -11.33 -8.69
CA ARG A 517 10.61 -10.01 -9.33
C ARG A 517 11.81 -9.87 -10.27
N GLY A 518 11.72 -10.47 -11.45
CA GLY A 518 12.71 -10.26 -12.50
C GLY A 518 12.75 -8.78 -12.87
N GLY A 519 13.72 -8.03 -12.33
CA GLY A 519 13.91 -6.62 -12.67
C GLY A 519 14.94 -5.85 -11.85
N MET A 520 15.04 -6.03 -10.51
CA MET A 520 16.00 -5.26 -9.70
C MET A 520 17.30 -6.04 -9.44
N ARG A 521 18.32 -5.79 -10.27
CA ARG A 521 19.68 -6.36 -10.10
C ARG A 521 20.52 -5.63 -9.04
N ALA A 522 20.33 -4.32 -8.88
CA ALA A 522 21.12 -3.49 -7.97
C ALA A 522 20.37 -3.06 -6.69
N TYR A 523 21.13 -2.96 -5.60
CA TYR A 523 20.66 -2.64 -4.26
C TYR A 523 21.51 -1.52 -3.65
N LEU A 524 20.86 -0.44 -3.22
CA LEU A 524 21.49 0.60 -2.41
C LEU A 524 21.17 0.47 -0.92
N GLY A 525 20.00 -0.09 -0.57
CA GLY A 525 19.51 -0.18 0.80
C GLY A 525 19.02 1.12 1.41
N THR A 526 18.68 2.12 0.58
CA THR A 526 17.90 3.28 1.02
C THR A 526 16.48 2.86 1.45
N ILE A 527 15.88 3.64 2.34
CA ILE A 527 14.51 3.46 2.83
C ILE A 527 13.73 4.73 2.48
N PRO A 528 13.02 4.76 1.34
CA PRO A 528 12.22 5.91 0.95
C PRO A 528 11.03 6.15 1.89
N ASP A 529 10.72 7.42 2.14
CA ASP A 529 9.47 7.86 2.76
C ASP A 529 8.46 8.20 1.67
N TYR A 530 7.52 7.28 1.44
CA TYR A 530 6.49 7.38 0.39
C TYR A 530 5.42 8.45 0.67
N ALA A 531 5.38 9.03 1.86
CA ALA A 531 4.35 9.98 2.26
C ALA A 531 4.88 11.42 2.37
N SER A 532 5.95 11.76 1.65
CA SER A 532 6.54 13.11 1.62
C SER A 532 6.90 13.52 0.19
N GLU A 533 5.88 13.88 -0.57
CA GLU A 533 5.97 14.04 -2.02
C GLU A 533 5.66 15.48 -2.44
N ASP A 534 6.69 16.32 -2.40
CA ASP A 534 6.64 17.73 -2.81
C ASP A 534 7.26 17.99 -4.20
N GLY A 535 7.64 16.91 -4.92
CA GLY A 535 8.28 16.99 -6.23
C GLY A 535 9.75 17.46 -6.20
N LYS A 536 10.37 17.54 -5.01
CA LYS A 536 11.75 18.05 -4.85
C LYS A 536 12.77 16.95 -4.58
N GLY A 537 12.46 15.71 -4.94
CA GLY A 537 13.28 14.52 -4.68
C GLY A 537 12.68 13.62 -3.62
N VAL A 538 13.39 12.54 -3.28
CA VAL A 538 12.86 11.46 -2.43
C VAL A 538 13.43 11.58 -1.03
N LEU A 539 12.57 11.87 -0.05
CA LEU A 539 12.95 11.82 1.36
C LEU A 539 13.22 10.37 1.78
N LEU A 540 14.24 10.19 2.59
CA LEU A 540 14.62 8.90 3.14
C LEU A 540 14.33 8.85 4.63
N SER A 541 13.60 7.83 5.06
CA SER A 541 13.49 7.46 6.47
C SER A 541 14.82 6.90 7.01
N GLY A 542 15.76 6.54 6.13
CA GLY A 542 17.13 6.18 6.45
C GLY A 542 17.74 5.18 5.46
N ALA A 543 18.71 4.40 5.93
CA ALA A 543 19.32 3.29 5.20
C ALA A 543 19.30 1.99 6.01
N THR A 544 19.41 0.86 5.31
CA THR A 544 19.54 -0.48 5.89
C THR A 544 20.98 -0.66 6.40
N LYS A 545 21.15 -1.33 7.54
CA LYS A 545 22.48 -1.54 8.12
C LYS A 545 23.36 -2.42 7.22
N GLY A 546 24.61 -2.03 7.02
CA GLY A 546 25.57 -2.68 6.12
C GLY A 546 25.28 -2.48 4.64
N SER A 547 24.32 -1.61 4.28
CA SER A 547 24.00 -1.33 2.88
C SER A 547 24.95 -0.30 2.26
N PRO A 548 25.07 -0.27 0.91
CA PRO A 548 25.82 0.78 0.23
C PRO A 548 25.43 2.20 0.63
N ALA A 549 24.13 2.44 0.86
CA ALA A 549 23.62 3.74 1.30
C ALA A 549 24.11 4.10 2.71
N GLU A 550 24.05 3.17 3.66
CA GLU A 550 24.57 3.44 5.02
C GLU A 550 26.09 3.66 5.01
N ILE A 551 26.84 2.84 4.27
CA ILE A 551 28.29 2.96 4.13
C ILE A 551 28.67 4.31 3.52
N ALA A 552 27.90 4.78 2.54
CA ALA A 552 28.06 6.10 1.95
C ALA A 552 27.63 7.24 2.87
N GLY A 553 27.08 6.97 4.05
CA GLY A 553 26.71 7.96 5.05
C GLY A 553 25.31 8.56 4.90
N ILE A 554 24.38 7.85 4.24
CA ILE A 554 22.96 8.24 4.19
C ILE A 554 22.36 8.24 5.60
N GLN A 555 21.63 9.30 5.93
CA GLN A 555 20.97 9.51 7.22
C GLN A 555 19.45 9.61 7.06
N SER A 556 18.73 9.35 8.15
CA SER A 556 17.29 9.60 8.19
C SER A 556 17.01 11.10 8.07
N GLY A 557 16.15 11.50 7.14
CA GLY A 557 15.88 12.89 6.81
C GLY A 557 16.64 13.40 5.58
N ASP A 558 17.57 12.63 5.04
CA ASP A 558 18.19 12.96 3.74
C ASP A 558 17.15 12.92 2.63
N ARG A 559 17.19 13.90 1.73
CA ARG A 559 16.40 13.88 0.49
C ARG A 559 17.30 13.66 -0.70
N ILE A 560 17.18 12.53 -1.40
CA ILE A 560 17.91 12.29 -2.65
C ILE A 560 17.31 13.19 -3.74
N ILE A 561 18.15 14.07 -4.30
CA ILE A 561 17.80 14.98 -5.40
C ILE A 561 18.49 14.60 -6.72
N GLU A 562 19.54 13.79 -6.65
CA GLU A 562 20.24 13.23 -7.82
C GLU A 562 20.83 11.85 -7.50
N LEU A 563 20.77 10.91 -8.44
CA LEU A 563 21.40 9.59 -8.33
C LEU A 563 21.98 9.17 -9.68
N ALA A 564 23.24 8.75 -9.71
CA ALA A 564 23.94 8.32 -10.92
C ALA A 564 23.84 9.34 -12.08
N GLY A 565 24.00 10.64 -11.76
CA GLY A 565 23.88 11.75 -12.71
C GLY A 565 22.44 12.06 -13.14
N THR A 566 21.45 11.37 -12.58
CA THR A 566 20.03 11.57 -12.89
C THR A 566 19.35 12.39 -11.81
N LYS A 567 18.72 13.50 -12.20
CA LYS A 567 17.88 14.28 -11.30
C LYS A 567 16.66 13.47 -10.86
N ILE A 568 16.40 13.46 -9.56
CA ILE A 568 15.30 12.74 -8.90
C ILE A 568 14.28 13.77 -8.41
N GLU A 569 13.04 13.70 -8.88
CA GLU A 569 11.95 14.59 -8.44
C GLU A 569 10.92 13.86 -7.56
N ASN A 570 10.74 12.55 -7.80
CA ASN A 570 9.76 11.73 -7.10
C ASN A 570 10.26 10.29 -6.90
N ILE A 571 9.45 9.48 -6.21
CA ILE A 571 9.80 8.10 -5.85
C ILE A 571 9.94 7.16 -7.05
N TYR A 572 9.17 7.39 -8.11
CA TYR A 572 9.27 6.60 -9.32
C TYR A 572 10.59 6.84 -10.03
N ASP A 573 11.04 8.10 -10.13
CA ASP A 573 12.35 8.43 -10.68
C ASP A 573 13.46 7.66 -9.96
N PHE A 574 13.43 7.69 -8.62
CA PHE A 574 14.39 6.97 -7.78
C PHE A 574 14.36 5.46 -8.04
N THR A 575 13.17 4.88 -8.10
CA THR A 575 12.98 3.44 -8.32
C THR A 575 13.47 3.00 -9.69
N TYR A 576 13.21 3.78 -10.74
CA TYR A 576 13.68 3.49 -12.09
C TYR A 576 15.20 3.63 -12.21
N VAL A 577 15.78 4.69 -11.65
CA VAL A 577 17.24 4.84 -11.65
C VAL A 577 17.90 3.71 -10.89
N LEU A 578 17.33 3.28 -9.77
CA LEU A 578 17.81 2.15 -8.98
C LEU A 578 17.82 0.84 -9.80
N GLN A 579 16.79 0.59 -10.60
CA GLN A 579 16.70 -0.59 -11.49
C GLN A 579 17.80 -0.60 -12.56
N ALA A 580 18.21 0.57 -13.04
CA ALA A 580 19.23 0.72 -14.08
C ALA A 580 20.68 0.63 -13.55
N LEU A 581 20.90 0.65 -12.23
CA LEU A 581 22.26 0.61 -11.68
C LEU A 581 22.96 -0.73 -11.94
N LYS A 582 24.27 -0.68 -12.18
CA LYS A 582 25.13 -1.86 -12.29
C LYS A 582 25.76 -2.19 -10.93
N VAL A 583 25.67 -3.45 -10.52
CA VAL A 583 26.30 -3.95 -9.28
C VAL A 583 27.81 -3.77 -9.34
N GLY A 584 28.41 -3.29 -8.25
CA GLY A 584 29.86 -3.10 -8.13
C GLY A 584 30.39 -1.80 -8.76
N LYS A 585 29.57 -1.06 -9.52
CA LYS A 585 29.96 0.22 -10.12
C LYS A 585 29.55 1.39 -9.22
N THR A 586 30.53 2.07 -8.62
CA THR A 586 30.28 3.27 -7.79
C THR A 586 29.53 4.34 -8.57
N VAL A 587 28.50 4.91 -7.94
CA VAL A 587 27.71 6.03 -8.44
C VAL A 587 27.65 7.15 -7.42
N LYS A 588 27.54 8.38 -7.90
CA LYS A 588 27.32 9.55 -7.04
C LYS A 588 25.83 9.72 -6.78
N ALA A 589 25.48 10.14 -5.57
CA ALA A 589 24.17 10.66 -5.25
C ALA A 589 24.31 12.01 -4.56
N LYS A 590 23.44 12.94 -4.93
CA LYS A 590 23.32 14.23 -4.27
C LYS A 590 22.12 14.17 -3.34
N VAL A 591 22.35 14.50 -2.07
CA VAL A 591 21.31 14.55 -1.05
C VAL A 591 21.19 15.96 -0.48
N ASN A 592 19.98 16.42 -0.24
CA ASN A 592 19.71 17.57 0.59
C ASN A 592 19.56 17.09 2.05
N ARG A 593 20.46 17.54 2.92
CA ARG A 593 20.44 17.28 4.36
C ARG A 593 20.34 18.63 5.07
N ASP A 594 19.24 18.86 5.77
CA ASP A 594 18.97 20.10 6.51
C ASP A 594 19.20 21.37 5.67
N GLY A 595 18.79 21.33 4.40
CA GLY A 595 18.91 22.45 3.46
C GLY A 595 20.26 22.54 2.72
N LYS A 596 21.24 21.68 3.03
CA LYS A 596 22.55 21.66 2.38
C LYS A 596 22.68 20.50 1.41
N GLU A 597 23.25 20.74 0.23
CA GLU A 597 23.57 19.68 -0.73
C GLU A 597 24.87 18.96 -0.34
N ILE A 598 24.80 17.63 -0.29
CA ILE A 598 25.92 16.74 0.03
C ILE A 598 26.01 15.71 -1.09
N VAL A 599 27.22 15.45 -1.59
CA VAL A 599 27.48 14.39 -2.58
C VAL A 599 28.06 13.18 -1.87
N LEU A 600 27.42 12.03 -2.04
CA LEU A 600 27.79 10.75 -1.47
C LEU A 600 28.12 9.76 -2.58
N GLU A 601 29.13 8.92 -2.38
CA GLU A 601 29.50 7.86 -3.31
C GLU A 601 28.98 6.51 -2.81
N MET A 602 28.10 5.89 -3.60
CA MET A 602 27.48 4.62 -3.27
C MET A 602 27.90 3.55 -4.28
N THR A 603 28.29 2.38 -3.81
CA THR A 603 28.59 1.23 -4.66
C THR A 603 27.44 0.22 -4.59
N PRO A 604 26.52 0.16 -5.57
CA PRO A 604 25.39 -0.74 -5.53
C PRO A 604 25.84 -2.19 -5.39
N SER A 605 25.22 -2.95 -4.50
CA SER A 605 25.48 -4.38 -4.35
C SER A 605 24.35 -5.21 -4.97
N SER A 606 24.53 -6.52 -5.12
CA SER A 606 23.44 -7.39 -5.57
C SER A 606 22.49 -7.70 -4.42
N ARG A 607 21.19 -7.80 -4.72
CA ARG A 607 20.22 -8.50 -3.86
C ARG A 607 20.50 -10.03 -3.93
N GLN A 608 21.56 -10.52 -3.29
CA GLN A 608 21.75 -11.96 -2.95
C GLN A 608 20.56 -12.70 -2.31
#